data_AF-A0A7C7YE06-F1
#
_entry.id   AF-A0A7C7YE06-F1
#
_cell.length_a   1.000
_cell.length_b   1.000
_cell.length_c   1.000
_cell.angle_alpha   90.00
_cell.angle_beta   90.00
_cell.angle_gamma   90.00
#
_symmetry.space_group_name_H-M   'P 1'
#
loop_
_entity.id
_entity.type
_entity.pdbx_description
1 polymer ?
#
loop_
_entity_poly.entity_id
_entity_poly.type
_entity_poly.pdbx_seq_one_letter_code
_entity_poly.pdbx_strand_id
1 'polypeptide(L)'
;MSVQKSAYRQPVTPEGLKAIENGTLTWLDDEMYNNLNTGVLEQYLEEKNLEESFAVSHWNTSKVLLGIAIGAVFSGVTAYIGLKLGLAISAAWYIAYLLGMALKWSPSEVNIATSATTGATHASTGFIFTFPAIFLLATKPQYFLASGPLITLDAGQTFTLAFIGIVASMFAGFLGIMYFIIFRRVWLVEDPLPLPGFEATLKMLDIASDVSTGAVEHARASLKTIGVWTIMTMIGLFIVEYPLIWLADKKLTLLDWLAEKIHIGEFGLATFYSHGKLHQPSGINPDGSSMNYTHWTAETSYNPFAYTYIGLALTPSMFAIGWFMKTRVAFLVNLGTIVGWLILVPLAVWMNVPVYDALTQTNRPI
;
A
#
# COMPACT_ATOMS: atom_id res chain seq x y z
N MET A 1 -24.42 -34.72 -20.35
CA MET A 1 -23.83 -33.89 -19.27
C MET A 1 -22.91 -32.89 -19.93
N SER A 2 -23.24 -31.59 -19.89
CA SER A 2 -22.31 -30.55 -20.31
C SER A 2 -21.09 -30.60 -19.38
N VAL A 3 -19.91 -30.86 -19.93
CA VAL A 3 -18.66 -30.77 -19.17
C VAL A 3 -18.61 -29.37 -18.58
N GLN A 4 -18.61 -29.25 -17.25
CA GLN A 4 -18.32 -27.97 -16.61
C GLN A 4 -16.90 -27.60 -17.02
N LYS A 5 -16.78 -26.69 -17.99
CA LYS A 5 -15.51 -26.04 -18.29
C LYS A 5 -15.13 -25.30 -17.02
N SER A 6 -14.05 -25.75 -16.37
CA SER A 6 -13.37 -24.91 -15.39
C SER A 6 -13.14 -23.56 -16.07
N ALA A 7 -13.61 -22.47 -15.46
CA ALA A 7 -13.41 -21.12 -15.97
C ALA A 7 -11.92 -20.76 -16.13
N TYR A 8 -11.04 -21.61 -15.61
CA TYR A 8 -9.60 -21.39 -15.53
C TYR A 8 -8.81 -21.94 -16.71
N ARG A 9 -9.28 -22.95 -17.47
CA ARG A 9 -8.50 -23.50 -18.60
C ARG A 9 -9.14 -23.20 -19.95
N GLN A 10 -8.38 -22.58 -20.83
CA GLN A 10 -8.81 -22.20 -22.19
C GLN A 10 -8.29 -23.20 -23.23
N PRO A 11 -9.00 -23.42 -24.35
CA PRO A 11 -8.48 -24.22 -25.44
C PRO A 11 -7.31 -23.49 -26.13
N VAL A 12 -6.29 -24.25 -26.54
CA VAL A 12 -5.17 -23.72 -27.33
C VAL A 12 -5.64 -23.24 -28.70
N THR A 13 -5.08 -22.12 -29.17
CA THR A 13 -5.34 -21.58 -30.50
C THR A 13 -4.47 -22.29 -31.55
N PRO A 14 -4.94 -22.42 -32.80
CA PRO A 14 -4.15 -23.04 -33.88
C PRO A 14 -2.86 -22.27 -34.19
N GLU A 15 -2.90 -20.95 -34.21
CA GLU A 15 -1.72 -20.11 -34.44
C GLU A 15 -0.71 -20.21 -33.28
N GLY A 16 -1.18 -20.19 -32.04
CA GLY A 16 -0.35 -20.42 -30.86
C GLY A 16 0.32 -21.79 -30.84
N LEU A 17 -0.41 -22.86 -31.16
CA LEU A 17 0.16 -24.20 -31.25
C LEU A 17 1.27 -24.26 -32.31
N LYS A 18 1.03 -23.66 -33.48
CA LYS A 18 2.03 -23.57 -34.55
C LYS A 18 3.25 -22.74 -34.12
N ALA A 19 3.06 -21.65 -33.38
CA ALA A 19 4.15 -20.82 -32.88
C ALA A 19 4.99 -21.55 -31.81
N ILE A 20 4.35 -22.38 -30.97
CA ILE A 20 5.00 -23.28 -30.01
C ILE A 20 5.85 -24.32 -30.76
N GLU A 21 5.26 -25.02 -31.74
CA GLU A 21 5.94 -26.05 -32.53
C GLU A 21 7.16 -25.51 -33.29
N ASN A 22 7.06 -24.29 -33.82
CA ASN A 22 8.15 -23.66 -34.57
C ASN A 22 9.16 -22.90 -33.69
N GLY A 23 8.90 -22.79 -32.38
CA GLY A 23 9.74 -22.04 -31.44
C GLY A 23 9.81 -20.53 -31.73
N THR A 24 8.84 -19.97 -32.47
CA THR A 24 8.85 -18.56 -32.90
C THR A 24 8.17 -17.61 -31.90
N LEU A 25 7.70 -18.15 -30.78
CA LEU A 25 6.87 -17.44 -29.81
C LEU A 25 7.70 -16.40 -29.04
N THR A 26 7.24 -15.14 -29.05
CA THR A 26 7.95 -14.02 -28.41
C THR A 26 7.22 -13.46 -27.19
N TRP A 27 7.97 -12.82 -26.29
CA TRP A 27 7.54 -12.31 -24.97
C TRP A 27 6.36 -11.32 -24.97
N LEU A 28 6.00 -10.75 -26.11
CA LEU A 28 4.92 -9.76 -26.24
C LEU A 28 4.01 -10.07 -27.43
N ASP A 29 4.03 -11.32 -27.89
CA ASP A 29 3.24 -11.75 -29.04
C ASP A 29 1.76 -11.90 -28.66
N ASP A 30 0.86 -11.55 -29.57
CA ASP A 30 -0.58 -11.76 -29.38
C ASP A 30 -0.89 -13.26 -29.20
N GLU A 31 -0.14 -14.11 -29.89
CA GLU A 31 -0.22 -15.57 -29.73
C GLU A 31 0.21 -16.05 -28.36
N MET A 32 1.15 -15.38 -27.70
CA MET A 32 1.51 -15.71 -26.32
C MET A 32 0.36 -15.39 -25.37
N TYR A 33 -0.26 -14.22 -25.52
CA TYR A 33 -1.38 -13.80 -24.68
C TYR A 33 -2.63 -14.65 -24.87
N ASN A 34 -2.97 -14.97 -26.12
CA ASN A 34 -4.17 -15.75 -26.43
C ASN A 34 -4.10 -17.21 -25.96
N ASN A 35 -2.91 -17.71 -25.62
CA ASN A 35 -2.70 -19.07 -25.16
C ASN A 35 -2.35 -19.15 -23.66
N LEU A 36 -2.50 -18.06 -22.91
CA LEU A 36 -2.46 -18.10 -21.45
C LEU A 36 -3.55 -19.02 -20.91
N ASN A 37 -3.23 -19.82 -19.92
CA ASN A 37 -4.14 -20.77 -19.27
C ASN A 37 -4.55 -21.96 -20.15
N THR A 38 -3.77 -22.30 -21.17
CA THR A 38 -4.04 -23.47 -22.03
C THR A 38 -3.45 -24.76 -21.46
N GLY A 39 -2.52 -24.66 -20.51
CA GLY A 39 -1.68 -25.74 -20.00
C GLY A 39 -0.51 -26.08 -20.93
N VAL A 40 -0.70 -25.96 -22.24
CA VAL A 40 0.32 -26.28 -23.26
C VAL A 40 1.38 -25.18 -23.34
N LEU A 41 0.96 -23.91 -23.29
CA LEU A 41 1.89 -22.78 -23.27
C LEU A 41 2.75 -22.81 -22.00
N GLU A 42 2.15 -23.08 -20.85
CA GLU A 42 2.84 -23.17 -19.56
C GLU A 42 3.88 -24.29 -19.57
N GLN A 43 3.51 -25.48 -20.08
CA GLN A 43 4.46 -26.58 -20.23
C GLN A 43 5.62 -26.22 -21.18
N TYR A 44 5.32 -25.58 -22.32
CA TYR A 44 6.35 -25.12 -23.26
C TYR A 44 7.31 -24.12 -22.62
N LEU A 45 6.79 -23.14 -21.88
CA LEU A 45 7.60 -22.14 -21.19
C LEU A 45 8.42 -22.76 -20.05
N GLU A 46 7.89 -23.76 -19.35
CA GLU A 46 8.60 -24.52 -18.32
C GLU A 46 9.76 -25.33 -18.92
N GLU A 47 9.52 -26.09 -19.98
CA GLU A 47 10.57 -26.84 -20.71
C GLU A 47 11.64 -25.90 -21.27
N LYS A 48 11.23 -24.81 -21.93
CA LYS A 48 12.16 -23.79 -22.43
C LYS A 48 12.98 -23.15 -21.32
N ASN A 49 12.37 -22.86 -20.17
CA ASN A 49 13.10 -22.36 -19.01
C ASN A 49 14.09 -23.41 -18.47
N LEU A 50 13.75 -24.69 -18.41
CA LEU A 50 14.70 -25.71 -17.96
C LEU A 50 15.94 -25.81 -18.86
N GLU A 51 15.78 -25.61 -20.16
CA GLU A 51 16.87 -25.62 -21.13
C GLU A 51 17.67 -24.31 -21.14
N GLU A 52 17.00 -23.16 -21.12
CA GLU A 52 17.61 -21.83 -21.32
C GLU A 52 17.99 -21.12 -20.00
N SER A 53 17.35 -21.43 -18.88
CA SER A 53 17.47 -20.65 -17.63
C SER A 53 18.87 -20.75 -16.98
N PHE A 54 19.70 -21.70 -17.39
CA PHE A 54 21.10 -21.81 -16.94
C PHE A 54 22.09 -21.05 -17.84
N ALA A 55 21.65 -20.50 -18.98
CA ALA A 55 22.45 -19.58 -19.77
C ALA A 55 22.56 -18.24 -19.01
N VAL A 56 23.71 -18.05 -18.36
CA VAL A 56 24.20 -16.86 -17.64
C VAL A 56 23.26 -15.65 -17.60
N SER A 57 22.82 -15.29 -16.38
CA SER A 57 22.12 -14.04 -16.05
C SER A 57 22.64 -12.84 -16.84
N HIS A 58 21.79 -12.25 -17.68
CA HIS A 58 22.09 -11.00 -18.37
C HIS A 58 22.01 -9.83 -17.38
N TRP A 59 23.07 -9.64 -16.59
CA TRP A 59 23.21 -8.47 -15.74
C TRP A 59 23.22 -7.19 -16.58
N ASN A 60 22.33 -6.25 -16.27
CA ASN A 60 22.30 -4.95 -16.93
C ASN A 60 22.29 -3.80 -15.91
N THR A 61 23.46 -3.21 -15.67
CA THR A 61 23.66 -2.11 -14.72
C THR A 61 22.74 -0.91 -14.98
N SER A 62 22.47 -0.59 -16.25
CA SER A 62 21.62 0.56 -16.59
C SER A 62 20.17 0.37 -16.11
N LYS A 63 19.64 -0.85 -16.24
CA LYS A 63 18.28 -1.21 -15.79
C LYS A 63 18.20 -1.29 -14.27
N VAL A 64 19.27 -1.75 -13.62
CA VAL A 64 19.40 -1.71 -12.15
C VAL A 64 19.35 -0.28 -11.66
N LEU A 65 20.18 0.61 -12.20
CA LEU A 65 20.22 2.01 -11.80
C LEU A 65 18.88 2.72 -12.04
N LEU A 66 18.23 2.43 -13.16
CA LEU A 66 16.89 2.96 -13.46
C LEU A 66 15.84 2.44 -12.47
N GLY A 67 15.89 1.16 -12.12
CA GLY A 67 15.03 0.58 -11.09
C GLY A 67 15.26 1.20 -9.71
N ILE A 68 16.53 1.41 -9.32
CA ILE A 68 16.88 2.13 -8.09
C ILE A 68 16.36 3.57 -8.13
N ALA A 69 16.49 4.27 -9.26
CA ALA A 69 16.01 5.64 -9.39
C ALA A 69 14.48 5.74 -9.23
N ILE A 70 13.73 4.87 -9.91
CA ILE A 70 12.28 4.76 -9.75
C ILE A 70 11.93 4.41 -8.30
N GLY A 71 12.61 3.41 -7.74
CA GLY A 71 12.41 2.95 -6.37
C GLY A 71 12.73 4.02 -5.33
N ALA A 72 13.73 4.87 -5.55
CA ALA A 72 14.10 5.96 -4.65
C ALA A 72 13.02 7.07 -4.63
N VAL A 73 12.49 7.44 -5.80
CA VAL A 73 11.38 8.42 -5.89
C VAL A 73 10.15 7.88 -5.16
N PHE A 74 9.76 6.65 -5.45
CA PHE A 74 8.59 6.04 -4.82
C PHE A 74 8.82 5.69 -3.35
N SER A 75 10.06 5.42 -2.93
CA SER A 75 10.42 5.26 -1.52
C SER A 75 10.07 6.50 -0.70
N GLY A 76 10.28 7.70 -1.23
CA GLY A 76 9.86 8.95 -0.58
C GLY A 76 8.33 9.07 -0.50
N VAL A 77 7.62 8.69 -1.56
CA VAL A 77 6.14 8.67 -1.58
C VAL A 77 5.60 7.65 -0.57
N THR A 78 6.13 6.43 -0.57
CA THR A 78 5.77 5.37 0.38
C THR A 78 6.10 5.80 1.80
N ALA A 79 7.21 6.50 2.04
CA ALA A 79 7.53 7.01 3.37
C ALA A 79 6.54 8.08 3.83
N TYR A 80 6.21 9.04 2.97
CA TYR A 80 5.23 10.07 3.30
C TYR A 80 3.86 9.46 3.61
N ILE A 81 3.37 8.57 2.74
CA ILE A 81 2.08 7.91 2.93
C ILE A 81 2.11 7.03 4.18
N GLY A 82 3.21 6.31 4.41
CA GLY A 82 3.41 5.48 5.59
C GLY A 82 3.38 6.27 6.89
N LEU A 83 4.07 7.41 6.95
CA LEU A 83 4.08 8.29 8.13
C LEU A 83 2.74 9.00 8.35
N LYS A 84 2.00 9.30 7.27
CA LYS A 84 0.73 10.03 7.35
C LYS A 84 -0.47 9.13 7.61
N LEU A 85 -0.54 7.99 6.95
CA LEU A 85 -1.70 7.10 6.92
C LEU A 85 -1.45 5.75 7.61
N GLY A 86 -0.20 5.45 7.98
CA GLY A 86 0.17 4.18 8.61
C GLY A 86 0.20 3.00 7.64
N LEU A 87 0.13 3.22 6.31
CA LEU A 87 0.18 2.16 5.31
C LEU A 87 1.38 2.29 4.37
N ALA A 88 2.02 1.16 4.06
CA ALA A 88 3.06 1.08 3.04
C ALA A 88 2.45 0.53 1.74
N ILE A 89 2.69 1.23 0.63
CA ILE A 89 2.21 0.82 -0.71
C ILE A 89 3.42 0.52 -1.58
N SER A 90 3.41 -0.65 -2.23
CA SER A 90 4.41 -1.03 -3.21
C SER A 90 3.87 -0.85 -4.63
N ALA A 91 3.91 0.39 -5.12
CA ALA A 91 3.49 0.75 -6.49
C ALA A 91 4.68 0.89 -7.46
N ALA A 92 5.90 1.04 -6.94
CA ALA A 92 7.07 1.37 -7.73
C ALA A 92 7.44 0.28 -8.74
N TRP A 93 7.34 -0.99 -8.34
CA TRP A 93 7.64 -2.13 -9.20
C TRP A 93 6.74 -2.16 -10.44
N TYR A 94 5.47 -1.75 -10.30
CA TYR A 94 4.50 -1.71 -11.39
C TYR A 94 4.89 -0.67 -12.44
N ILE A 95 5.43 0.48 -12.03
CA ILE A 95 5.94 1.51 -12.94
C ILE A 95 7.18 1.00 -13.68
N ALA A 96 8.12 0.36 -12.98
CA ALA A 96 9.29 -0.23 -13.62
C ALA A 96 8.89 -1.33 -14.62
N TYR A 97 7.88 -2.12 -14.30
CA TYR A 97 7.31 -3.13 -15.18
C TYR A 97 6.66 -2.52 -16.43
N LEU A 98 5.74 -1.56 -16.27
CA LEU A 98 5.09 -0.87 -17.39
C LEU A 98 6.09 -0.14 -18.29
N LEU A 99 7.12 0.47 -17.71
CA LEU A 99 8.19 1.12 -18.45
C LEU A 99 8.98 0.11 -19.28
N GLY A 100 9.30 -1.04 -18.69
CA GLY A 100 9.98 -2.13 -19.39
C GLY A 100 9.15 -2.70 -20.55
N MET A 101 7.84 -2.85 -20.36
CA MET A 101 6.91 -3.25 -21.42
C MET A 101 6.84 -2.21 -22.54
N ALA A 102 6.66 -0.93 -22.19
CA ALA A 102 6.55 0.16 -23.16
C ALA A 102 7.83 0.33 -23.99
N LEU A 103 8.98 0.10 -23.37
CA LEU A 103 10.29 0.17 -24.02
C LEU A 103 10.77 -1.19 -24.57
N LYS A 104 9.91 -2.22 -24.57
CA LYS A 104 10.16 -3.56 -25.11
C LYS A 104 11.45 -4.20 -24.58
N TRP A 105 11.71 -4.06 -23.28
CA TRP A 105 12.84 -4.72 -22.62
C TRP A 105 12.64 -6.23 -22.57
N SER A 106 13.75 -6.97 -22.44
CA SER A 106 13.68 -8.42 -22.26
C SER A 106 13.08 -8.79 -20.88
N PRO A 107 12.55 -10.01 -20.71
CA PRO A 107 12.04 -10.48 -19.42
C PRO A 107 13.05 -10.32 -18.28
N SER A 108 14.32 -10.63 -18.56
CA SER A 108 15.41 -10.52 -17.58
C SER A 108 15.70 -9.08 -17.19
N GLU A 109 15.68 -8.15 -18.16
CA GLU A 109 15.85 -6.72 -17.90
C GLU A 109 14.70 -6.13 -17.08
N VAL A 110 13.46 -6.52 -17.40
CA VAL A 110 12.28 -6.13 -16.62
C VAL A 110 12.40 -6.65 -15.20
N ASN A 111 12.71 -7.94 -15.03
CA ASN A 111 12.82 -8.56 -13.71
C ASN A 111 13.93 -7.94 -12.84
N ILE A 112 15.07 -7.61 -13.43
CA ILE A 112 16.17 -6.93 -12.74
C ILE A 112 15.74 -5.53 -12.29
N ALA A 113 15.10 -4.76 -13.16
CA ALA A 113 14.65 -3.40 -12.83
C ALA A 113 13.55 -3.40 -11.77
N THR A 114 12.55 -4.29 -11.89
CA THR A 114 11.46 -4.40 -10.90
C THR A 114 11.99 -4.88 -9.55
N SER A 115 12.91 -5.85 -9.53
CA SER A 115 13.54 -6.33 -8.29
C SER A 115 14.34 -5.23 -7.58
N ALA A 116 15.16 -4.47 -8.32
CA ALA A 116 15.89 -3.33 -7.77
C ALA A 116 14.96 -2.25 -7.20
N THR A 117 13.86 -1.98 -7.91
CA THR A 117 12.82 -1.04 -7.48
C THR A 117 12.14 -1.49 -6.19
N THR A 118 11.75 -2.77 -6.12
CA THR A 118 11.13 -3.40 -4.94
C THR A 118 12.05 -3.31 -3.74
N GLY A 119 13.34 -3.68 -3.90
CA GLY A 119 14.34 -3.57 -2.85
C GLY A 119 14.47 -2.15 -2.28
N ALA A 120 14.54 -1.14 -3.14
CA ALA A 120 14.60 0.26 -2.72
C ALA A 120 13.35 0.70 -1.93
N THR A 121 12.15 0.30 -2.34
CA THR A 121 10.93 0.62 -1.60
C THR A 121 10.81 -0.10 -0.26
N HIS A 122 11.24 -1.36 -0.15
CA HIS A 122 11.18 -2.10 1.12
C HIS A 122 12.17 -1.61 2.16
N ALA A 123 13.33 -1.08 1.73
CA ALA A 123 14.24 -0.39 2.64
C ALA A 123 13.55 0.80 3.33
N SER A 124 12.72 1.55 2.60
CA SER A 124 11.87 2.62 3.14
C SER A 124 10.81 2.11 4.12
N THR A 125 10.14 1.01 3.77
CA THR A 125 9.12 0.39 4.62
C THR A 125 9.68 0.00 5.99
N GLY A 126 10.89 -0.57 6.04
CA GLY A 126 11.56 -0.85 7.32
C GLY A 126 11.79 0.41 8.14
N PHE A 127 12.19 1.51 7.50
CA PHE A 127 12.44 2.79 8.15
C PHE A 127 11.15 3.40 8.75
N ILE A 128 10.05 3.47 7.98
CA ILE A 128 8.81 4.16 8.42
C ILE A 128 8.10 3.49 9.59
N PHE A 129 8.26 2.17 9.79
CA PHE A 129 7.63 1.48 10.92
C PHE A 129 8.53 1.42 12.15
N THR A 130 9.84 1.58 11.97
CA THR A 130 10.80 1.48 13.08
C THR A 130 11.14 2.85 13.65
N PHE A 131 11.46 3.81 12.78
CA PHE A 131 12.06 5.08 13.21
C PHE A 131 11.11 6.00 13.99
N PRO A 132 9.83 6.18 13.59
CA PRO A 132 8.89 6.97 14.37
C PRO A 132 8.68 6.41 15.77
N ALA A 133 8.61 5.09 15.92
CA ALA A 133 8.46 4.45 17.23
C ALA A 133 9.63 4.81 18.16
N ILE A 134 10.87 4.74 17.66
CA ILE A 134 12.07 5.12 18.42
C ILE A 134 12.01 6.61 18.83
N PHE A 135 11.62 7.50 17.91
CA PHE A 135 11.50 8.93 18.20
C PHE A 135 10.41 9.23 19.23
N LEU A 136 9.26 8.56 19.13
CA LEU A 136 8.15 8.69 20.06
C LEU A 136 8.56 8.24 21.48
N LEU A 137 9.26 7.10 21.60
CA LEU A 137 9.77 6.57 22.87
C LEU A 137 10.84 7.46 23.53
N ALA A 138 11.55 8.26 22.72
CA ALA A 138 12.59 9.17 23.21
C ALA A 138 12.07 10.57 23.58
N THR A 139 11.00 11.05 22.92
CA THR A 139 10.64 12.48 22.98
C THR A 139 9.24 12.78 23.51
N LYS A 140 8.30 11.82 23.46
CA LYS A 140 6.90 12.09 23.83
C LYS A 140 6.62 11.60 25.25
N PRO A 141 6.25 12.50 26.19
CA PRO A 141 5.97 12.14 27.58
C PRO A 141 4.96 11.00 27.76
N GLN A 142 3.97 10.91 26.87
CA GLN A 142 2.94 9.85 26.88
C GLN A 142 3.49 8.43 26.72
N TYR A 143 4.73 8.27 26.23
CA TYR A 143 5.38 6.96 26.05
C TYR A 143 6.56 6.75 27.02
N PHE A 144 6.75 7.67 27.97
CA PHE A 144 7.81 7.52 28.94
C PHE A 144 7.42 6.49 29.99
N LEU A 145 8.44 5.81 30.53
CA LEU A 145 8.29 4.99 31.72
C LEU A 145 8.25 5.90 32.96
N ALA A 146 7.84 5.33 34.09
CA ALA A 146 7.95 6.01 35.39
C ALA A 146 9.36 6.55 35.69
N SER A 147 10.41 5.92 35.14
CA SER A 147 11.82 6.33 35.28
C SER A 147 12.29 7.36 34.25
N GLY A 148 11.43 7.83 33.34
CA GLY A 148 11.77 8.72 32.24
C GLY A 148 11.68 8.07 30.86
N PRO A 149 12.20 8.72 29.79
CA PRO A 149 12.17 8.16 28.45
C PRO A 149 12.97 6.86 28.38
N LEU A 150 12.47 5.90 27.58
CA LEU A 150 13.15 4.63 27.36
C LEU A 150 14.48 4.82 26.62
N ILE A 151 14.59 5.93 25.87
CA ILE A 151 15.77 6.35 25.13
C ILE A 151 16.06 7.80 25.50
N THR A 152 17.18 8.03 26.18
CA THR A 152 17.67 9.38 26.50
C THR A 152 18.52 9.91 25.35
N LEU A 153 18.26 11.14 24.93
CA LEU A 153 19.05 11.83 23.90
C LEU A 153 19.66 13.08 24.51
N ASP A 154 20.97 13.27 24.33
CA ASP A 154 21.56 14.56 24.66
C ASP A 154 21.13 15.63 23.64
N ALA A 155 21.23 16.90 24.04
CA ALA A 155 20.90 18.02 23.17
C ALA A 155 21.70 17.94 21.86
N GLY A 156 20.99 17.90 20.71
CA GLY A 156 21.59 17.80 19.38
C GLY A 156 21.82 16.39 18.83
N GLN A 157 21.56 15.32 19.61
CA GLN A 157 21.75 13.93 19.16
C GLN A 157 20.59 13.33 18.35
N THR A 158 19.62 14.14 17.93
CA THR A 158 18.52 13.67 17.06
C THR A 158 19.05 13.07 15.74
N PHE A 159 20.16 13.58 15.22
CA PHE A 159 20.81 13.00 14.05
C PHE A 159 21.50 11.66 14.32
N THR A 160 21.96 11.42 15.56
CA THR A 160 22.55 10.14 15.98
C THR A 160 21.52 9.01 15.90
N LEU A 161 20.28 9.28 16.32
CA LEU A 161 19.17 8.36 16.14
C LEU A 161 18.95 8.01 14.68
N ALA A 162 18.87 9.02 13.81
CA ALA A 162 18.69 8.82 12.37
C ALA A 162 19.82 7.95 11.78
N PHE A 163 21.06 8.21 12.18
CA PHE A 163 22.21 7.41 11.78
C PHE A 163 22.09 5.95 12.24
N ILE A 164 21.76 5.70 13.51
CA ILE A 164 21.54 4.34 14.05
C ILE A 164 20.43 3.64 13.27
N GLY A 165 19.32 4.33 12.99
CA GLY A 165 18.21 3.80 12.20
C GLY A 165 18.62 3.41 10.78
N ILE A 166 19.43 4.25 10.11
CA ILE A 166 19.98 3.96 8.77
C ILE A 166 20.87 2.72 8.83
N VAL A 167 21.83 2.69 9.77
CA VAL A 167 22.77 1.57 9.91
C VAL A 167 22.03 0.27 10.24
N ALA A 168 21.09 0.29 11.18
CA ALA A 168 20.28 -0.88 11.52
C ALA A 168 19.45 -1.38 10.32
N SER A 169 18.87 -0.45 9.54
CA SER A 169 18.13 -0.80 8.32
C SER A 169 19.04 -1.42 7.25
N MET A 170 20.27 -0.94 7.11
CA MET A 170 21.27 -1.55 6.21
C MET A 170 21.63 -2.97 6.63
N PHE A 171 21.89 -3.20 7.92
CA PHE A 171 22.17 -4.54 8.45
C PHE A 171 20.98 -5.49 8.30
N ALA A 172 19.76 -5.02 8.60
CA ALA A 172 18.54 -5.80 8.41
C ALA A 172 18.34 -6.17 6.93
N GLY A 173 18.58 -5.23 6.02
CA GLY A 173 18.54 -5.48 4.57
C GLY A 173 19.56 -6.53 4.13
N PHE A 174 20.80 -6.44 4.62
CA PHE A 174 21.84 -7.42 4.35
C PHE A 174 21.48 -8.82 4.86
N LEU A 175 20.96 -8.90 6.10
CA LEU A 175 20.51 -10.16 6.70
C LEU A 175 19.35 -10.79 5.91
N GLY A 176 18.44 -9.97 5.37
CA GLY A 176 17.40 -10.40 4.46
C GLY A 176 17.95 -11.03 3.18
N ILE A 177 18.98 -10.44 2.56
CA ILE A 177 19.66 -11.00 1.38
C ILE A 177 20.31 -12.34 1.73
N MET A 178 20.99 -12.45 2.87
CA MET A 178 21.60 -13.70 3.31
C MET A 178 20.57 -14.82 3.47
N TYR A 179 19.43 -14.52 4.10
CA TYR A 179 18.31 -15.46 4.22
C TYR A 179 17.79 -15.91 2.85
N PHE A 180 17.70 -14.98 1.90
CA PHE A 180 17.24 -15.28 0.55
C PHE A 180 18.24 -16.11 -0.25
N ILE A 181 19.55 -15.99 0.00
CA ILE A 181 20.56 -16.87 -0.61
C ILE A 181 20.35 -18.33 -0.15
N ILE A 182 20.04 -18.53 1.13
CA ILE A 182 19.73 -19.86 1.68
C ILE A 182 18.46 -20.41 1.04
N PHE A 183 17.37 -19.63 1.02
CA PHE A 183 16.11 -20.07 0.42
C PHE A 183 16.20 -20.25 -1.09
N ARG A 184 16.99 -19.45 -1.80
CA ARG A 184 17.25 -19.63 -3.23
C ARG A 184 17.83 -21.02 -3.51
N ARG A 185 18.75 -21.51 -2.69
CA ARG A 185 19.30 -22.85 -2.87
C ARG A 185 18.22 -23.92 -2.76
N VAL A 186 17.36 -23.81 -1.75
CA VAL A 186 16.26 -24.77 -1.53
C VAL A 186 15.21 -24.68 -2.65
N TRP A 187 14.75 -23.47 -2.97
CA TRP A 187 13.61 -23.22 -3.86
C TRP A 187 13.91 -23.22 -5.35
N LEU A 188 15.19 -23.05 -5.75
CA LEU A 188 15.58 -22.92 -7.16
C LEU A 188 16.63 -23.92 -7.62
N VAL A 189 17.37 -24.56 -6.72
CA VAL A 189 18.46 -25.49 -7.10
C VAL A 189 18.13 -26.92 -6.71
N GLU A 190 17.67 -27.13 -5.46
CA GLU A 190 17.43 -28.48 -4.93
C GLU A 190 16.03 -29.01 -5.26
N ASP A 191 15.02 -28.14 -5.22
CA ASP A 191 13.66 -28.44 -5.66
C ASP A 191 13.15 -27.20 -6.43
N PRO A 192 13.50 -27.07 -7.72
CA PRO A 192 13.12 -25.91 -8.52
C PRO A 192 11.61 -25.89 -8.62
N LEU A 193 10.98 -25.05 -7.79
CA LEU A 193 9.59 -24.69 -8.02
C LEU A 193 9.49 -24.15 -9.45
N PRO A 194 8.43 -24.48 -10.21
CA PRO A 194 8.18 -23.84 -11.50
C PRO A 194 8.26 -22.34 -11.24
N LEU A 195 9.27 -21.69 -11.82
CA LEU A 195 9.54 -20.29 -11.55
C LEU A 195 8.23 -19.53 -11.78
N PRO A 196 7.66 -18.84 -10.79
CA PRO A 196 6.55 -17.93 -11.03
C PRO A 196 7.13 -16.67 -11.68
N GLY A 197 7.82 -16.81 -12.81
CA GLY A 197 8.63 -15.75 -13.40
C GLY A 197 7.75 -14.73 -14.09
N PHE A 198 6.68 -15.21 -14.74
CA PHE A 198 5.88 -14.39 -15.64
C PHE A 198 4.40 -14.68 -15.55
N GLU A 199 4.00 -15.95 -15.57
CA GLU A 199 2.58 -16.32 -15.53
C GLU A 199 1.87 -15.77 -14.30
N ALA A 200 2.48 -15.85 -13.12
CA ALA A 200 1.90 -15.30 -11.90
C ALA A 200 1.74 -13.76 -11.98
N THR A 201 2.74 -13.07 -12.52
CA THR A 201 2.75 -11.60 -12.68
C THR A 201 1.76 -11.16 -13.75
N LEU A 202 1.72 -11.85 -14.89
CA LEU A 202 0.75 -11.64 -15.95
C LEU A 202 -0.66 -11.96 -15.51
N LYS A 203 -0.85 -13.01 -14.71
CA LYS A 203 -2.16 -13.40 -14.22
C LYS A 203 -2.65 -12.44 -13.16
N MET A 204 -1.77 -11.87 -12.33
CA MET A 204 -2.09 -10.69 -11.53
C MET A 204 -2.45 -9.48 -12.39
N LEU A 205 -1.78 -9.29 -13.53
CA LEU A 205 -2.11 -8.25 -14.50
C LEU A 205 -3.46 -8.50 -15.18
N ASP A 206 -3.75 -9.74 -15.57
CA ASP A 206 -4.98 -10.21 -16.23
C ASP A 206 -6.19 -10.13 -15.28
N ILE A 207 -5.97 -10.39 -13.99
CA ILE A 207 -6.98 -10.14 -12.96
C ILE A 207 -7.34 -8.65 -12.87
N ALA A 208 -6.37 -7.76 -13.13
CA ALA A 208 -6.51 -6.30 -13.03
C ALA A 208 -6.95 -5.63 -14.35
N SER A 209 -6.67 -6.25 -15.48
CA SER A 209 -7.10 -5.87 -16.83
C SER A 209 -7.46 -7.15 -17.54
N ASP A 210 -8.73 -7.38 -17.93
CA ASP A 210 -9.06 -8.46 -18.87
C ASP A 210 -8.12 -8.34 -20.09
N VAL A 211 -7.00 -9.08 -20.12
CA VAL A 211 -6.05 -9.06 -21.23
C VAL A 211 -6.49 -10.16 -22.17
N SER A 212 -7.66 -9.98 -22.76
CA SER A 212 -7.98 -10.57 -24.07
C SER A 212 -7.70 -9.50 -25.12
N THR A 213 -6.57 -9.65 -25.82
CA THR A 213 -6.10 -8.92 -27.02
C THR A 213 -5.94 -7.38 -26.91
N GLY A 214 -4.77 -6.86 -27.32
CA GLY A 214 -4.50 -5.40 -27.41
C GLY A 214 -3.76 -4.76 -26.22
N ALA A 215 -2.79 -5.47 -25.63
CA ALA A 215 -2.12 -5.10 -24.37
C ALA A 215 -1.50 -3.68 -24.32
N VAL A 216 -1.03 -3.14 -25.45
CA VAL A 216 -0.38 -1.81 -25.49
C VAL A 216 -1.40 -0.67 -25.44
N GLU A 217 -2.52 -0.79 -26.16
CA GLU A 217 -3.57 0.22 -26.18
C GLU A 217 -4.36 0.23 -24.87
N HIS A 218 -4.61 -0.95 -24.30
CA HIS A 218 -5.16 -1.09 -22.96
C HIS A 218 -4.22 -0.56 -21.88
N ALA A 219 -2.91 -0.81 -21.95
CA ALA A 219 -1.95 -0.20 -21.01
C ALA A 219 -1.99 1.32 -21.07
N ARG A 220 -2.09 1.90 -22.28
CA ARG A 220 -2.21 3.36 -22.47
C ARG A 220 -3.53 3.92 -21.93
N ALA A 221 -4.64 3.22 -22.15
CA ALA A 221 -5.95 3.60 -21.61
C ALA A 221 -6.00 3.51 -20.07
N SER A 222 -5.38 2.48 -19.51
CA SER A 222 -5.21 2.32 -18.05
C SER A 222 -4.37 3.45 -17.47
N LEU A 223 -3.24 3.80 -18.09
CA LEU A 223 -2.43 4.96 -17.67
C LEU A 223 -3.23 6.27 -17.67
N LYS A 224 -4.06 6.50 -18.69
CA LYS A 224 -4.94 7.69 -18.75
C LYS A 224 -5.98 7.67 -17.63
N THR A 225 -6.60 6.52 -17.38
CA THR A 225 -7.61 6.35 -16.33
C THR A 225 -7.00 6.59 -14.95
N ILE A 226 -5.86 5.96 -14.65
CA ILE A 226 -5.09 6.17 -13.42
C ILE A 226 -4.71 7.65 -13.27
N GLY A 227 -4.24 8.30 -14.34
CA GLY A 227 -3.90 9.71 -14.33
C GLY A 227 -5.09 10.62 -13.98
N VAL A 228 -6.25 10.39 -14.59
CA VAL A 228 -7.48 11.15 -14.31
C VAL A 228 -7.94 10.94 -12.86
N TRP A 229 -8.02 9.70 -12.39
CA TRP A 229 -8.40 9.41 -11.01
C TRP A 229 -7.40 9.97 -9.99
N THR A 230 -6.11 9.96 -10.31
CA THR A 230 -5.08 10.58 -9.47
C THR A 230 -5.30 12.08 -9.36
N ILE A 231 -5.57 12.78 -10.48
CA ILE A 231 -5.86 14.21 -10.45
C ILE A 231 -7.13 14.50 -9.65
N MET A 232 -8.22 13.74 -9.88
CA MET A 232 -9.47 13.95 -9.15
C MET A 232 -9.31 13.73 -7.64
N THR A 233 -8.60 12.69 -7.24
CA THR A 233 -8.32 12.41 -5.82
C THR A 233 -7.38 13.44 -5.20
N MET A 234 -6.38 13.92 -5.95
CA MET A 234 -5.53 15.05 -5.50
C MET A 234 -6.34 16.32 -5.27
N ILE A 235 -7.29 16.65 -6.15
CA ILE A 235 -8.20 17.79 -5.97
C ILE A 235 -9.08 17.59 -4.73
N GLY A 236 -9.62 16.38 -4.53
CA GLY A 236 -10.40 16.03 -3.34
C GLY A 236 -9.60 16.20 -2.04
N LEU A 237 -8.38 15.66 -1.99
CA LEU A 237 -7.45 15.83 -0.86
C LEU A 237 -7.09 17.30 -0.64
N PHE A 238 -6.89 18.07 -1.72
CA PHE A 238 -6.60 19.49 -1.61
C PHE A 238 -7.75 20.26 -0.94
N ILE A 239 -9.00 19.89 -1.23
CA ILE A 239 -10.18 20.50 -0.59
C ILE A 239 -10.33 20.06 0.87
N VAL A 240 -10.09 18.78 1.16
CA VAL A 240 -10.33 18.16 2.48
C VAL A 240 -9.19 18.41 3.46
N GLU A 241 -7.94 18.49 3.00
CA GLU A 241 -6.75 18.50 3.86
C GLU A 241 -5.88 19.75 3.71
N TYR A 242 -5.89 20.44 2.57
CA TYR A 242 -5.04 21.62 2.40
C TYR A 242 -5.67 22.83 3.10
N PRO A 243 -4.93 23.54 3.98
CA PRO A 243 -5.44 24.74 4.64
C PRO A 243 -5.49 25.88 3.62
N LEU A 244 -6.63 26.02 2.94
CA LEU A 244 -6.89 27.04 1.94
C LEU A 244 -7.23 28.40 2.56
N ILE A 245 -7.80 28.38 3.78
CA ILE A 245 -8.34 29.56 4.42
C ILE A 245 -7.48 29.90 5.63
N TRP A 246 -6.88 31.08 5.58
CA TRP A 246 -5.94 31.59 6.56
C TRP A 246 -6.60 32.77 7.25
N LEU A 247 -7.22 32.52 8.39
CA LEU A 247 -7.75 33.53 9.29
C LEU A 247 -6.75 33.72 10.43
N ALA A 248 -6.66 34.93 11.00
CA ALA A 248 -5.59 35.34 11.92
C ALA A 248 -5.24 34.29 13.01
N ASP A 249 -6.24 33.56 13.53
CA ASP A 249 -6.06 32.56 14.59
C ASP A 249 -6.34 31.10 14.16
N LYS A 250 -6.76 30.86 12.90
CA LYS A 250 -7.14 29.51 12.42
C LYS A 250 -6.72 29.25 10.97
N LYS A 251 -6.12 28.09 10.75
CA LYS A 251 -5.88 27.51 9.42
C LYS A 251 -6.92 26.45 9.15
N LEU A 252 -7.84 26.74 8.24
CA LEU A 252 -8.97 25.87 7.93
C LEU A 252 -8.85 25.32 6.51
N THR A 253 -9.24 24.05 6.36
CA THR A 253 -9.46 23.46 5.03
C THR A 253 -10.76 24.00 4.44
N LEU A 254 -10.95 23.89 3.12
CA LEU A 254 -12.18 24.37 2.50
C LEU A 254 -13.40 23.58 3.00
N LEU A 255 -13.26 22.27 3.19
CA LEU A 255 -14.34 21.44 3.72
C LEU A 255 -14.64 21.77 5.19
N ASP A 256 -13.62 21.98 6.03
CA ASP A 256 -13.80 22.40 7.43
C ASP A 256 -14.49 23.76 7.50
N TRP A 257 -14.05 24.74 6.71
CA TRP A 257 -14.69 26.06 6.67
C TRP A 257 -16.15 26.01 6.23
N LEU A 258 -16.49 25.18 5.23
CA LEU A 258 -17.88 24.97 4.83
C LEU A 258 -18.68 24.29 5.95
N ALA A 259 -18.08 23.31 6.62
CA ALA A 259 -18.71 22.60 7.72
C ALA A 259 -19.01 23.52 8.92
N GLU A 260 -18.09 24.43 9.23
CA GLU A 260 -18.24 25.44 10.29
C GLU A 260 -19.23 26.55 9.92
N LYS A 261 -19.38 26.89 8.63
CA LYS A 261 -20.30 27.93 8.16
C LYS A 261 -21.74 27.47 8.02
N ILE A 262 -21.97 26.20 7.72
CA ILE A 262 -23.30 25.65 7.47
C ILE A 262 -23.82 25.01 8.76
N HIS A 263 -24.46 25.83 9.60
CA HIS A 263 -25.15 25.39 10.80
C HIS A 263 -26.48 26.13 11.01
N ILE A 264 -27.44 25.46 11.65
CA ILE A 264 -28.75 26.00 12.03
C ILE A 264 -28.91 25.75 13.54
N GLY A 265 -28.85 26.82 14.34
CA GLY A 265 -28.85 26.70 15.80
C GLY A 265 -27.59 25.98 16.30
N GLU A 266 -27.77 25.00 17.20
CA GLU A 266 -26.69 24.19 17.81
C GLU A 266 -26.26 22.97 16.97
N PHE A 267 -26.83 22.80 15.77
CA PHE A 267 -26.54 21.66 14.89
C PHE A 267 -26.08 22.14 13.50
N GLY A 268 -24.98 21.58 13.01
CA GLY A 268 -24.43 21.92 11.70
C GLY A 268 -23.65 20.77 11.07
N LEU A 269 -23.05 21.01 9.91
CA LEU A 269 -22.19 20.00 9.27
C LEU A 269 -20.95 19.69 10.13
N ALA A 270 -20.41 20.69 10.84
CA ALA A 270 -19.32 20.52 11.80
C ALA A 270 -19.67 19.60 12.99
N THR A 271 -20.96 19.36 13.26
CA THR A 271 -21.41 18.40 14.28
C THR A 271 -20.99 16.97 13.92
N PHE A 272 -21.00 16.61 12.64
CA PHE A 272 -20.72 15.23 12.18
C PHE A 272 -19.37 15.10 11.48
N TYR A 273 -18.79 16.22 11.04
CA TYR A 273 -17.55 16.25 10.29
C TYR A 273 -16.58 17.27 10.86
N SER A 274 -15.33 16.87 11.05
CA SER A 274 -14.23 17.79 11.33
C SER A 274 -12.90 17.20 10.86
N HIS A 275 -12.04 18.04 10.29
CA HIS A 275 -10.65 17.72 9.95
C HIS A 275 -10.48 16.40 9.17
N GLY A 276 -11.28 16.22 8.13
CA GLY A 276 -11.23 15.04 7.27
C GLY A 276 -11.81 13.78 7.92
N LYS A 277 -12.56 13.89 9.03
CA LYS A 277 -13.16 12.75 9.72
C LYS A 277 -14.67 12.93 9.84
N LEU A 278 -15.40 11.89 9.45
CA LEU A 278 -16.80 11.73 9.82
C LEU A 278 -16.83 11.03 11.18
N HIS A 279 -17.33 11.72 12.18
CA HIS A 279 -17.41 11.23 13.56
C HIS A 279 -18.85 11.32 14.06
N GLN A 280 -19.08 10.77 15.24
CA GLN A 280 -20.37 10.87 15.90
C GLN A 280 -20.69 12.34 16.23
N PRO A 281 -21.99 12.71 16.30
CA PRO A 281 -22.41 14.08 16.57
C PRO A 281 -21.74 14.63 17.84
N SER A 282 -20.82 15.58 17.67
CA SER A 282 -20.06 16.19 18.76
C SER A 282 -20.69 17.46 19.30
N GLY A 283 -21.57 18.09 18.51
CA GLY A 283 -22.05 19.46 18.73
C GLY A 283 -21.11 20.48 18.09
N ILE A 284 -21.51 21.76 18.11
CA ILE A 284 -20.70 22.88 17.62
C ILE A 284 -20.54 23.94 18.71
N ASN A 285 -19.37 24.57 18.73
CA ASN A 285 -19.08 25.73 19.56
C ASN A 285 -19.87 26.96 19.04
N PRO A 286 -20.01 28.03 19.85
CA PRO A 286 -20.68 29.26 19.43
C PRO A 286 -20.08 29.94 18.19
N ASP A 287 -18.83 29.62 17.86
CA ASP A 287 -18.13 30.09 16.66
C ASP A 287 -18.35 29.20 15.42
N GLY A 288 -19.17 28.14 15.55
CA GLY A 288 -19.47 27.16 14.50
C GLY A 288 -18.48 26.01 14.41
N SER A 289 -17.38 26.01 15.18
CA SER A 289 -16.37 24.95 15.11
C SER A 289 -16.86 23.64 15.74
N SER A 290 -16.45 22.50 15.19
CA SER A 290 -16.75 21.20 15.81
C SER A 290 -16.17 21.08 17.20
N MET A 291 -16.90 20.44 18.12
CA MET A 291 -16.37 20.06 19.43
C MET A 291 -15.37 18.89 19.36
N ASN A 292 -15.05 18.39 18.15
CA ASN A 292 -14.06 17.34 17.78
C ASN A 292 -14.29 15.94 18.38
N TYR A 293 -14.93 15.84 19.53
CA TYR A 293 -15.25 14.61 20.22
C TYR A 293 -16.73 14.66 20.58
N THR A 294 -17.46 13.55 20.46
CA THR A 294 -18.71 13.40 21.22
C THR A 294 -18.40 13.75 22.66
N HIS A 295 -18.97 14.85 23.16
CA HIS A 295 -18.76 15.33 24.52
C HIS A 295 -18.85 14.16 25.50
N TRP A 296 -17.70 13.68 25.94
CA TRP A 296 -17.59 12.68 26.99
C TRP A 296 -17.18 13.43 28.25
N THR A 297 -18.01 13.29 29.26
CA THR A 297 -17.69 13.66 30.63
C THR A 297 -17.72 12.38 31.44
N ALA A 298 -16.65 12.12 32.19
CA ALA A 298 -16.52 10.98 33.10
C ALA A 298 -17.71 10.83 34.06
N GLU A 299 -18.46 11.91 34.26
CA GLU A 299 -19.58 12.01 35.18
C GLU A 299 -20.96 11.75 34.54
N THR A 300 -21.12 11.83 33.22
CA THR A 300 -22.49 11.96 32.64
C THR A 300 -22.82 11.12 31.42
N SER A 301 -21.89 10.56 30.64
CA SER A 301 -22.27 9.61 29.57
C SER A 301 -21.13 8.71 29.12
N TYR A 302 -21.29 7.41 29.34
CA TYR A 302 -20.44 6.37 28.77
C TYR A 302 -20.85 6.12 27.31
N ASN A 303 -20.02 6.56 26.36
CA ASN A 303 -20.23 6.30 24.94
C ASN A 303 -19.25 5.22 24.45
N PRO A 304 -19.71 3.97 24.21
CA PRO A 304 -18.88 2.91 23.65
C PRO A 304 -18.19 3.29 22.34
N PHE A 305 -18.78 4.18 21.56
CA PHE A 305 -18.27 4.56 20.25
C PHE A 305 -17.41 5.84 20.28
N ALA A 306 -16.96 6.30 21.45
CA ALA A 306 -16.16 7.53 21.59
C ALA A 306 -14.90 7.56 20.71
N TYR A 307 -14.35 6.38 20.39
CA TYR A 307 -13.15 6.22 19.54
C TYR A 307 -13.45 5.78 18.11
N THR A 308 -14.73 5.76 17.72
CA THR A 308 -15.18 5.28 16.41
C THR A 308 -15.45 6.45 15.47
N TYR A 309 -14.70 6.50 14.37
CA TYR A 309 -14.88 7.50 13.31
C TYR A 309 -14.47 6.91 11.95
N ILE A 310 -14.92 7.55 10.87
CA ILE A 310 -14.56 7.23 9.49
C ILE A 310 -13.68 8.34 8.96
N GLY A 311 -12.42 8.03 8.64
CA GLY A 311 -11.51 8.97 7.99
C GLY A 311 -11.81 9.11 6.50
N LEU A 312 -12.00 10.35 6.02
CA LEU A 312 -12.11 10.70 4.61
C LEU A 312 -10.71 10.91 4.01
N ALA A 313 -9.90 9.85 4.01
CA ALA A 313 -8.59 9.85 3.37
C ALA A 313 -8.75 9.41 1.89
N LEU A 314 -9.22 10.31 1.03
CA LEU A 314 -9.47 10.04 -0.40
C LEU A 314 -8.18 9.99 -1.22
N THR A 315 -7.27 9.09 -0.87
CA THR A 315 -5.98 9.01 -1.55
C THR A 315 -6.06 8.28 -2.89
N PRO A 316 -5.28 8.72 -3.91
CA PRO A 316 -5.19 8.02 -5.19
C PRO A 316 -4.89 6.54 -5.04
N SER A 317 -4.03 6.18 -4.07
CA SER A 317 -3.63 4.81 -3.80
C SER A 317 -4.75 3.95 -3.26
N MET A 318 -5.58 4.45 -2.33
CA MET A 318 -6.73 3.69 -1.81
C MET A 318 -7.76 3.40 -2.90
N PHE A 319 -8.00 4.37 -3.79
CA PHE A 319 -8.83 4.15 -4.98
C PHE A 319 -8.22 3.13 -5.95
N ALA A 320 -6.92 3.24 -6.24
CA ALA A 320 -6.22 2.30 -7.11
C ALA A 320 -6.25 0.86 -6.56
N ILE A 321 -6.05 0.69 -5.25
CA ILE A 321 -6.13 -0.61 -4.57
C ILE A 321 -7.56 -1.16 -4.63
N GLY A 322 -8.57 -0.34 -4.32
CA GLY A 322 -9.97 -0.76 -4.40
C GLY A 322 -10.41 -1.15 -5.81
N TRP A 323 -9.93 -0.40 -6.82
CA TRP A 323 -10.12 -0.73 -8.24
C TRP A 323 -9.47 -2.07 -8.59
N PHE A 324 -8.20 -2.27 -8.23
CA PHE A 324 -7.45 -3.50 -8.49
C PHE A 324 -8.10 -4.73 -7.84
N MET A 325 -8.52 -4.61 -6.58
CA MET A 325 -9.13 -5.72 -5.83
C MET A 325 -10.55 -6.06 -6.30
N LYS A 326 -11.20 -5.16 -7.06
CA LYS A 326 -12.64 -5.20 -7.37
C LYS A 326 -13.51 -5.10 -6.11
N THR A 327 -14.75 -4.62 -6.27
CA THR A 327 -15.63 -4.25 -5.14
C THR A 327 -15.86 -5.39 -4.14
N ARG A 328 -16.02 -6.63 -4.61
CA ARG A 328 -16.29 -7.78 -3.72
C ARG A 328 -15.13 -8.09 -2.78
N VAL A 329 -13.91 -8.17 -3.31
CA VAL A 329 -12.72 -8.50 -2.48
C VAL A 329 -12.35 -7.31 -1.61
N ALA A 330 -12.45 -6.08 -2.14
CA ALA A 330 -12.24 -4.87 -1.35
C ALA A 330 -13.21 -4.80 -0.15
N PHE A 331 -14.49 -5.14 -0.34
CA PHE A 331 -15.46 -5.20 0.74
C PHE A 331 -15.12 -6.30 1.76
N LEU A 332 -14.77 -7.51 1.31
CA LEU A 332 -14.37 -8.60 2.21
C LEU A 332 -13.16 -8.24 3.08
N VAL A 333 -12.16 -7.57 2.52
CA VAL A 333 -11.00 -7.09 3.29
C VAL A 333 -11.41 -5.97 4.25
N ASN A 334 -12.33 -5.09 3.84
CA ASN A 334 -12.83 -4.00 4.70
C ASN A 334 -13.71 -4.50 5.86
N LEU A 335 -14.38 -5.65 5.72
CA LEU A 335 -15.19 -6.24 6.82
C LEU A 335 -14.37 -6.44 8.10
N GLY A 336 -13.10 -6.82 7.99
CA GLY A 336 -12.23 -6.93 9.16
C GLY A 336 -12.06 -5.60 9.88
N THR A 337 -11.91 -4.50 9.14
CA THR A 337 -11.83 -3.13 9.68
C THR A 337 -13.16 -2.70 10.30
N ILE A 338 -14.29 -3.01 9.66
CA ILE A 338 -15.63 -2.75 10.18
C ILE A 338 -15.83 -3.47 11.52
N VAL A 339 -15.52 -4.76 11.58
CA VAL A 339 -15.61 -5.55 12.82
C VAL A 339 -14.68 -4.98 13.89
N GLY A 340 -13.44 -4.64 13.54
CA GLY A 340 -12.48 -4.03 14.47
C GLY A 340 -12.99 -2.72 15.08
N TRP A 341 -13.37 -1.75 14.25
CA TRP A 341 -13.64 -0.38 14.69
C TRP A 341 -15.10 -0.10 15.07
N LEU A 342 -16.06 -0.85 14.51
CA LEU A 342 -17.49 -0.67 14.82
C LEU A 342 -18.03 -1.71 15.81
N ILE A 343 -17.30 -2.79 16.09
CA ILE A 343 -17.74 -3.85 17.02
C ILE A 343 -16.73 -4.04 18.15
N LEU A 344 -15.48 -4.43 17.84
CA LEU A 344 -14.49 -4.81 18.87
C LEU A 344 -14.03 -3.62 19.72
N VAL A 345 -13.70 -2.48 19.11
CA VAL A 345 -13.31 -1.27 19.85
C VAL A 345 -14.45 -0.79 20.75
N PRO A 346 -15.70 -0.60 20.25
CA PRO A 346 -16.80 -0.23 21.13
C PRO A 346 -17.09 -1.24 22.23
N LEU A 347 -16.95 -2.54 21.94
CA LEU A 347 -17.10 -3.58 22.95
C LEU A 347 -16.01 -3.49 24.03
N ALA A 348 -14.74 -3.25 23.64
CA ALA A 348 -13.64 -3.07 24.59
C ALA A 348 -13.85 -1.83 25.46
N VAL A 349 -14.31 -0.73 24.86
CA VAL A 349 -14.71 0.47 25.60
C VAL A 349 -15.81 0.11 26.56
N TRP A 350 -16.90 -0.54 26.10
CA TRP A 350 -18.08 -0.93 26.87
C TRP A 350 -17.83 -1.93 28.01
N MET A 351 -16.83 -2.80 27.84
CA MET A 351 -16.37 -3.72 28.88
C MET A 351 -15.35 -3.08 29.82
N ASN A 352 -14.96 -1.83 29.56
CA ASN A 352 -13.97 -1.08 30.31
C ASN A 352 -12.65 -1.86 30.46
N VAL A 353 -12.17 -2.44 29.34
CA VAL A 353 -10.97 -3.28 29.34
C VAL A 353 -9.77 -2.46 29.80
N PRO A 354 -9.02 -2.89 30.82
CA PRO A 354 -7.90 -2.10 31.34
C PRO A 354 -6.80 -1.91 30.31
N VAL A 355 -6.33 -0.67 30.17
CA VAL A 355 -5.16 -0.28 29.36
C VAL A 355 -3.99 0.00 30.29
N TYR A 356 -2.82 -0.55 29.96
CA TYR A 356 -1.60 -0.30 30.71
C TYR A 356 -1.09 1.12 30.49
N ASP A 357 -1.01 1.91 31.56
CA ASP A 357 -0.36 3.22 31.57
C ASP A 357 1.10 3.07 31.99
N ALA A 358 2.01 3.25 31.03
CA ALA A 358 3.45 3.12 31.24
C ALA A 358 4.05 4.18 32.18
N LEU A 359 3.42 5.36 32.29
CA LEU A 359 3.89 6.44 33.16
C LEU A 359 3.65 6.12 34.63
N THR A 360 2.47 5.59 34.93
CA THR A 360 2.11 5.23 36.31
C THR A 360 2.35 3.77 36.64
N GLN A 361 2.74 2.97 35.65
CA GLN A 361 2.90 1.51 35.76
C GLN A 361 1.64 0.82 36.32
N THR A 362 0.47 1.36 36.00
CA THR A 362 -0.82 0.84 36.45
C THR A 362 -1.74 0.53 35.28
N ASN A 363 -2.64 -0.42 35.49
CA ASN A 363 -3.74 -0.67 34.57
C ASN A 363 -4.86 0.34 34.87
N ARG A 364 -5.19 1.17 33.89
CA ARG A 364 -6.28 2.13 33.99
C ARG A 364 -7.50 1.65 33.20
N PRO A 365 -8.72 1.79 33.72
CA PRO A 365 -9.92 1.67 32.90
C PRO A 365 -9.90 2.68 31.74
N ILE A 366 -10.60 2.34 30.64
CA ILE A 366 -10.69 3.15 29.41
C ILE A 366 -11.44 4.46 29.64
#